data_AF-A0A8J7BCC0-F1
#
_entry.id   AF-A0A8J7BCC0-F1
#
_cell.length_a   1.000
_cell.length_b   1.000
_cell.length_c   1.000
_cell.angle_alpha   90.00
_cell.angle_beta   90.00
_cell.angle_gamma   90.00
#
_symmetry.space_group_name_H-M   'P 1'
#
loop_
_entity.id
_entity.type
_entity.pdbx_description
1 polymer ?
#
loop_
_entity_poly.entity_id
_entity_poly.type
_entity_poly.pdbx_seq_one_letter_code
_entity_poly.pdbx_strand_id
1 'polypeptide(L)'
;MSYYISPRFLDKLAVHITKNFLDLPNVRVPLLLGIHGRKGEGKSFQCELVFERLGVEVVHMSAGELESPDAGDPARLIRLRYREAAELVRTRGKMTVLMINDLDAGAGRLDQGTQYTVNTQLVNGTLMNIADNPTNVQLPGSYDSTPLHRVPIIITGNDLSTLYAPLIRDGRMDKFYWEPNRDDKIGIVGGIFEADAIQQQNIEQLVDHFINQSVDFFGALRSRLYDEQVLNFIKDIGYDRVSLRVVNSGDRPPEFHRPDFSLPHLIEVGEFMVQEQQRVQQMRLSEEYNRNLRLGFHRTNEEESRPAPQPRPEQPIAPPQPANGNRSKSVNQESNQRPQPTAQQTHSTSTKLNVEAADQVQQILAQGYRLGIEFVDERRFRTNSWQSYAAIQGHESEAITALEACLAEHSNDYVRVVGIDPKAKRRMMETVVQRPNGKSS
;
A
#
# COMPACT_ATOMS: atom_id res chain seq x y z
N MET A 1 12.23 31.29 18.36
CA MET A 1 12.90 29.97 18.36
C MET A 1 13.63 29.88 17.05
N SER A 2 14.95 29.83 17.06
CA SER A 2 15.74 29.70 15.85
C SER A 2 15.92 28.21 15.57
N TYR A 3 14.93 27.59 14.93
CA TYR A 3 15.04 26.19 14.57
C TYR A 3 16.20 25.96 13.58
N TYR A 4 16.97 24.91 13.82
CA TYR A 4 18.08 24.54 12.96
C TYR A 4 17.58 23.87 11.67
N ILE A 5 18.12 24.35 10.54
CA ILE A 5 17.89 23.77 9.23
C ILE A 5 19.18 23.12 8.76
N SER A 6 19.13 21.83 8.42
CA SER A 6 20.30 21.14 7.87
C SER A 6 20.72 21.78 6.54
N PRO A 7 22.00 22.18 6.35
CA PRO A 7 22.48 22.75 5.10
C PRO A 7 22.21 21.84 3.89
N ARG A 8 22.41 20.52 4.05
CA ARG A 8 22.13 19.53 3.01
C ARG A 8 20.65 19.54 2.59
N PHE A 9 19.75 19.66 3.56
CA PHE A 9 18.31 19.67 3.31
C PHE A 9 17.90 20.99 2.64
N LEU A 10 18.39 22.11 3.17
CA LEU A 10 18.17 23.45 2.62
C LEU A 10 18.62 23.53 1.17
N ASP A 11 19.87 23.16 0.89
CA ASP A 11 20.44 23.23 -0.46
C ASP A 11 19.64 22.37 -1.44
N LYS A 12 19.30 21.13 -1.04
CA LYS A 12 18.55 20.22 -1.92
C LYS A 12 17.18 20.79 -2.27
N LEU A 13 16.45 21.30 -1.29
CA LEU A 13 15.09 21.80 -1.49
C LEU A 13 15.10 23.16 -2.21
N ALA A 14 15.98 24.07 -1.82
CA ALA A 14 16.13 25.38 -2.47
C ALA A 14 16.50 25.21 -3.95
N VAL A 15 17.50 24.37 -4.26
CA VAL A 15 17.88 24.10 -5.65
C VAL A 15 16.72 23.50 -6.44
N HIS A 16 15.96 22.55 -5.88
CA HIS A 16 14.82 21.95 -6.58
C HIS A 16 13.72 22.97 -6.89
N ILE A 17 13.33 23.78 -5.90
CA ILE A 17 12.29 24.82 -6.07
C ILE A 17 12.75 25.83 -7.11
N THR A 18 13.92 26.44 -6.91
CA THR A 18 14.40 27.51 -7.78
C THR A 18 14.61 27.01 -9.21
N LYS A 19 15.16 25.80 -9.42
CA LYS A 19 15.32 25.23 -10.76
C LYS A 19 14.01 25.10 -11.53
N ASN A 20 12.88 24.91 -10.86
CA ASN A 20 11.57 24.78 -11.51
C ASN A 20 10.97 26.12 -11.96
N PHE A 21 11.53 27.25 -11.51
CA PHE A 21 11.17 28.60 -11.94
C PHE A 21 12.18 29.23 -12.91
N LEU A 22 13.30 28.55 -13.17
CA LEU A 22 14.32 29.00 -14.12
C LEU A 22 14.18 28.27 -15.46
N ASP A 23 14.47 28.99 -16.55
CA ASP A 23 14.59 28.41 -17.88
C ASP A 23 16.06 28.04 -18.13
N LEU A 24 16.39 26.76 -17.92
CA LEU A 24 17.75 26.24 -18.05
C LEU A 24 17.94 25.58 -19.43
N PRO A 25 18.93 26.02 -20.24
CA PRO A 25 19.10 25.48 -21.58
C PRO A 25 19.53 24.01 -21.54
N ASN A 26 18.87 23.18 -22.34
CA ASN A 26 19.20 21.75 -22.56
C ASN A 26 19.17 20.85 -21.32
N VAL A 27 18.44 21.24 -20.26
CA VAL A 27 18.30 20.43 -19.04
C VAL A 27 16.84 20.13 -18.77
N ARG A 28 16.49 18.84 -18.70
CA ARG A 28 15.17 18.42 -18.22
C ARG A 28 15.14 18.52 -16.69
N VAL A 29 14.39 19.47 -16.16
CA VAL A 29 14.21 19.65 -14.71
C VAL A 29 13.07 18.75 -14.22
N PRO A 30 13.31 17.87 -13.21
CA PRO A 30 12.25 17.10 -12.59
C PRO A 30 11.26 18.02 -11.87
N LEU A 31 9.96 17.80 -12.08
CA LEU A 31 8.92 18.58 -11.42
C LEU A 31 8.74 18.14 -9.97
N LEU A 32 8.88 16.84 -9.71
CA LEU A 32 8.66 16.23 -8.41
C LEU A 32 9.98 16.03 -7.64
N LEU A 33 9.97 16.30 -6.34
CA LEU A 33 11.01 15.87 -5.41
C LEU A 33 10.39 14.97 -4.35
N GLY A 34 10.83 13.72 -4.27
CA GLY A 34 10.44 12.78 -3.23
C GLY A 34 11.45 12.74 -2.10
N ILE A 35 11.05 13.20 -0.93
CA ILE A 35 11.83 13.15 0.30
C ILE A 35 11.38 11.93 1.10
N HIS A 36 12.31 11.00 1.32
CA HIS A 36 12.02 9.75 2.02
C HIS A 36 13.05 9.42 3.08
N GLY A 37 12.64 8.65 4.08
CA GLY A 37 13.47 8.39 5.26
C GLY A 37 12.63 7.87 6.41
N ARG A 38 13.28 7.49 7.51
CA ARG A 38 12.59 6.93 8.68
C ARG A 38 11.56 7.91 9.25
N LYS A 39 10.55 7.37 9.94
CA LYS A 39 9.58 8.17 10.68
C LYS A 39 10.31 8.94 11.80
N GLY A 40 9.83 10.15 12.10
CA GLY A 40 10.35 10.92 13.24
C GLY A 40 11.63 11.73 12.96
N GLU A 41 12.22 11.65 11.77
CA GLU A 41 13.45 12.38 11.42
C GLU A 41 13.23 13.84 10.99
N GLY A 42 12.02 14.37 11.15
CA GLY A 42 11.73 15.78 10.86
C GLY A 42 11.64 16.17 9.38
N LYS A 43 11.36 15.22 8.46
CA LYS A 43 11.21 15.48 7.01
C LYS A 43 10.28 16.67 6.69
N SER A 44 9.03 16.58 7.13
CA SER A 44 8.01 17.61 6.86
C SER A 44 8.34 18.91 7.59
N PHE A 45 8.87 18.83 8.81
CA PHE A 45 9.26 20.00 9.58
C PHE A 45 10.41 20.78 8.94
N GLN A 46 11.46 20.09 8.46
CA GLN A 46 12.56 20.70 7.72
C GLN A 46 12.07 21.38 6.43
N CYS A 47 11.09 20.80 5.73
CA CYS A 47 10.46 21.46 4.58
C CYS A 47 9.83 22.80 4.97
N GLU A 48 9.01 22.84 6.03
CA GLU A 48 8.38 24.09 6.50
C GLU A 48 9.40 25.18 6.81
N LEU A 49 10.46 24.83 7.53
CA LEU A 49 11.53 25.78 7.87
C LEU A 49 12.22 26.35 6.63
N VAL A 50 12.43 25.51 5.61
CA VAL A 50 13.01 25.95 4.34
C VAL A 50 12.03 26.84 3.57
N PHE A 51 10.73 26.50 3.52
CA PHE A 51 9.73 27.33 2.85
C PHE A 51 9.63 28.71 3.50
N GLU A 52 9.61 28.78 4.83
CA GLU A 52 9.63 30.03 5.58
C GLU A 52 10.90 30.84 5.28
N ARG A 53 12.07 30.19 5.30
CA ARG A 53 13.35 30.85 4.99
C ARG A 53 13.43 31.39 3.56
N LEU A 54 12.85 30.68 2.60
CA LEU A 54 12.82 31.12 1.19
C LEU A 54 11.66 32.10 0.90
N GLY A 55 10.72 32.29 1.83
CA GLY A 55 9.53 33.12 1.62
C GLY A 55 8.58 32.56 0.55
N VAL A 56 8.56 31.23 0.39
CA VAL A 56 7.76 30.51 -0.61
C VAL A 56 6.37 30.23 -0.06
N GLU A 57 5.34 30.40 -0.89
CA GLU A 57 3.97 30.02 -0.54
C GLU A 57 3.77 28.50 -0.75
N VAL A 58 3.01 27.85 0.13
CA VAL A 58 2.84 26.39 0.07
C VAL A 58 1.36 26.04 0.03
N VAL A 59 0.98 25.23 -0.95
CA VAL A 59 -0.32 24.56 -0.98
C VAL A 59 -0.13 23.16 -0.44
N HIS A 60 -0.71 22.88 0.74
CA HIS A 60 -0.60 21.58 1.39
C HIS A 60 -1.70 20.62 0.93
N MET A 61 -1.34 19.35 0.87
CA MET A 61 -2.25 18.24 0.64
C MET A 61 -1.84 17.08 1.54
N SER A 62 -2.80 16.51 2.27
CA SER A 62 -2.56 15.33 3.09
C SER A 62 -2.76 14.03 2.30
N ALA A 63 -2.12 12.94 2.72
CA ALA A 63 -2.36 11.63 2.13
C ALA A 63 -3.80 11.12 2.33
N GLY A 64 -4.44 11.48 3.45
CA GLY A 64 -5.84 11.11 3.70
C GLY A 64 -6.82 11.74 2.71
N GLU A 65 -6.51 12.92 2.16
CA GLU A 65 -7.28 13.53 1.07
C GLU A 65 -7.17 12.77 -0.26
N LEU A 66 -6.17 11.88 -0.40
CA LEU A 66 -5.99 11.06 -1.58
C LEU A 66 -6.72 9.71 -1.50
N GLU A 67 -7.44 9.48 -0.40
CA GLU A 67 -8.33 8.35 -0.21
C GLU A 67 -9.78 8.83 -0.32
N SER A 68 -10.52 8.29 -1.29
CA SER A 68 -11.93 8.61 -1.48
C SER A 68 -12.71 7.36 -1.91
N PRO A 69 -13.96 7.19 -1.44
CA PRO A 69 -14.84 6.14 -1.95
C PRO A 69 -15.19 6.37 -3.44
N ASP A 70 -15.11 7.62 -3.92
CA ASP A 70 -15.44 7.99 -5.28
C ASP A 70 -14.21 7.89 -6.20
N ALA A 71 -14.32 7.02 -7.21
CA ALA A 71 -13.24 6.78 -8.15
C ALA A 71 -12.85 8.07 -8.92
N GLY A 72 -11.57 8.43 -8.86
CA GLY A 72 -11.02 9.57 -9.60
C GLY A 72 -11.16 10.93 -8.92
N ASP A 73 -11.84 11.04 -7.78
CA ASP A 73 -11.84 12.28 -6.99
C ASP A 73 -10.43 12.67 -6.49
N PRO A 74 -9.56 11.74 -6.03
CA PRO A 74 -8.18 12.06 -5.67
C PRO A 74 -7.38 12.67 -6.84
N ALA A 75 -7.60 12.16 -8.05
CA ALA A 75 -6.96 12.67 -9.26
C ALA A 75 -7.45 14.09 -9.60
N ARG A 76 -8.75 14.36 -9.44
CA ARG A 76 -9.33 15.70 -9.61
C ARG A 76 -8.78 16.67 -8.57
N LEU A 77 -8.66 16.25 -7.32
CA LEU A 77 -8.14 17.08 -6.23
C LEU A 77 -6.70 17.52 -6.46
N ILE A 78 -5.81 16.62 -6.89
CA ILE A 78 -4.42 16.97 -7.22
C ILE A 78 -4.38 18.06 -8.30
N ARG A 79 -5.18 17.93 -9.35
CA ARG A 79 -5.25 18.92 -10.43
C ARG A 79 -5.77 20.27 -9.93
N LEU A 80 -6.78 20.24 -9.06
CA LEU A 80 -7.34 21.45 -8.46
C LEU A 80 -6.29 22.20 -7.61
N ARG A 81 -5.60 21.49 -6.70
CA ARG A 81 -4.56 22.06 -5.86
C ARG A 81 -3.35 22.56 -6.65
N TYR A 82 -2.98 21.87 -7.72
CA TYR A 82 -1.92 22.32 -8.62
C TYR A 82 -2.30 23.63 -9.33
N ARG A 83 -3.54 23.74 -9.83
CA ARG A 83 -4.05 24.99 -10.44
C ARG A 83 -4.13 26.13 -9.43
N GLU A 84 -4.58 25.85 -8.21
CA GLU A 84 -4.59 26.82 -7.11
C GLU A 84 -3.18 27.37 -6.85
N ALA A 85 -2.17 26.50 -6.76
CA ALA A 85 -0.78 26.91 -6.61
C ALA A 85 -0.28 27.75 -7.79
N ALA A 86 -0.63 27.38 -9.03
CA ALA A 86 -0.24 28.13 -10.22
C ALA A 86 -0.87 29.53 -10.28
N GLU A 87 -2.11 29.67 -9.81
CA GLU A 87 -2.78 30.96 -9.67
C GLU A 87 -2.15 31.83 -8.57
N LEU A 88 -1.67 31.22 -7.47
CA LEU A 88 -0.93 31.95 -6.43
C LEU A 88 0.38 32.54 -6.98
N VAL A 89 1.12 31.79 -7.82
CA VAL A 89 2.30 32.32 -8.51
C VAL A 89 1.94 33.55 -9.34
N ARG A 90 0.87 33.47 -10.13
CA ARG A 90 0.42 34.55 -11.01
C ARG A 90 -0.04 35.79 -10.22
N THR A 91 -0.82 35.61 -9.16
CA THR A 91 -1.50 36.69 -8.44
C THR A 91 -0.62 37.35 -7.38
N ARG A 92 0.21 36.58 -6.68
CA ARG A 92 1.09 37.08 -5.61
C ARG A 92 2.49 37.42 -6.10
N GLY A 93 2.92 36.89 -7.25
CA GLY A 93 4.28 37.10 -7.77
C GLY A 93 5.38 36.47 -6.91
N LYS A 94 5.04 35.47 -6.10
CA LYS A 94 5.98 34.71 -5.26
C LYS A 94 6.12 33.29 -5.77
N MET A 95 7.27 32.67 -5.51
CA MET A 95 7.43 31.23 -5.72
C MET A 95 6.39 30.48 -4.88
N THR A 96 5.74 29.48 -5.48
CA THR A 96 4.75 28.63 -4.80
C THR A 96 5.09 27.17 -5.04
N VAL A 97 4.86 26.33 -4.04
CA VAL A 97 5.11 24.90 -4.07
C VAL A 97 3.82 24.15 -3.74
N LEU A 98 3.59 23.01 -4.40
CA LEU A 98 2.59 22.03 -3.98
C LEU A 98 3.27 20.97 -3.11
N MET A 99 2.89 20.84 -1.84
CA MET A 99 3.42 19.84 -0.91
C MET A 99 2.39 18.75 -0.62
N ILE A 100 2.76 17.50 -0.89
CA ILE A 100 1.95 16.32 -0.59
C ILE A 100 2.63 15.55 0.53
N ASN A 101 1.98 15.47 1.69
CA ASN A 101 2.55 14.87 2.89
C ASN A 101 2.13 13.42 3.12
N ASP A 102 3.10 12.62 3.58
CA ASP A 102 2.94 11.22 3.99
C ASP A 102 2.26 10.33 2.93
N LEU A 103 2.63 10.49 1.65
CA LEU A 103 1.95 9.83 0.53
C LEU A 103 1.94 8.30 0.65
N ASP A 104 2.92 7.70 1.31
CA ASP A 104 2.97 6.25 1.56
C ASP A 104 1.88 5.77 2.54
N ALA A 105 1.35 6.65 3.39
CA ALA A 105 0.22 6.32 4.27
C ALA A 105 -1.13 6.22 3.53
N GLY A 106 -1.31 6.96 2.42
CA GLY A 106 -2.56 6.98 1.64
C GLY A 106 -2.50 6.35 0.24
N ALA A 107 -1.29 6.09 -0.28
CA ALA A 107 -1.07 5.52 -1.61
C ALA A 107 -0.09 4.33 -1.60
N GLY A 108 0.48 3.96 -0.45
CA GLY A 108 1.40 2.84 -0.28
C GLY A 108 0.69 1.52 0.03
N ARG A 109 1.34 0.39 -0.30
CA ARG A 109 0.82 -0.95 0.03
C ARG A 109 0.85 -1.14 1.55
N LEU A 110 -0.30 -1.33 2.17
CA LEU A 110 -0.37 -1.59 3.61
C LEU A 110 -0.10 -3.07 3.97
N ASP A 111 -0.16 -4.02 3.04
CA ASP A 111 0.20 -5.43 3.28
C ASP A 111 0.44 -6.21 1.98
N GLN A 112 1.13 -7.35 2.06
CA GLN A 112 1.26 -8.31 0.93
C GLN A 112 -0.09 -8.87 0.43
N GLY A 113 -1.19 -8.59 1.15
CA GLY A 113 -2.56 -9.00 0.81
C GLY A 113 -3.48 -7.89 0.28
N THR A 114 -3.08 -6.60 0.33
CA THR A 114 -3.91 -5.49 -0.18
C THR A 114 -3.52 -5.15 -1.62
N GLN A 115 -4.43 -5.39 -2.55
CA GLN A 115 -4.27 -4.99 -3.95
C GLN A 115 -4.24 -3.45 -4.09
N TYR A 116 -3.53 -2.93 -5.09
CA TYR A 116 -3.60 -1.50 -5.45
C TYR A 116 -5.04 -1.07 -5.63
N THR A 117 -5.46 -0.02 -4.93
CA THR A 117 -6.76 0.59 -5.20
C THR A 117 -6.69 1.29 -6.56
N VAL A 118 -7.83 1.36 -7.26
CA VAL A 118 -7.96 2.12 -8.51
C VAL A 118 -7.50 3.57 -8.32
N ASN A 119 -7.73 4.13 -7.13
CA ASN A 119 -7.31 5.47 -6.76
C ASN A 119 -5.78 5.64 -6.74
N THR A 120 -5.01 4.69 -6.20
CA THR A 120 -3.54 4.75 -6.24
C THR A 120 -3.01 4.79 -7.67
N GLN A 121 -3.60 4.02 -8.60
CA GLN A 121 -3.20 4.06 -10.01
C GLN A 121 -3.54 5.41 -10.66
N LEU A 122 -4.73 5.96 -10.38
CA LEU A 122 -5.18 7.25 -10.90
C LEU A 122 -4.35 8.43 -10.35
N VAL A 123 -3.97 8.38 -9.08
CA VAL A 123 -3.08 9.37 -8.45
C VAL A 123 -1.71 9.37 -9.15
N ASN A 124 -1.10 8.19 -9.29
CA ASN A 124 0.20 8.07 -9.96
C ASN A 124 0.12 8.52 -11.43
N GLY A 125 -0.91 8.10 -12.18
CA GLY A 125 -1.12 8.54 -13.56
C GLY A 125 -1.34 10.05 -13.68
N THR A 126 -2.02 10.66 -12.71
CA THR A 126 -2.24 12.11 -12.66
C THR A 126 -0.94 12.87 -12.43
N LEU A 127 -0.11 12.42 -11.48
CA LEU A 127 1.21 13.00 -11.24
C LEU A 127 2.12 12.89 -12.47
N MET A 128 2.07 11.76 -13.19
CA MET A 128 2.82 11.58 -14.45
C MET A 128 2.38 12.60 -15.50
N ASN A 129 1.06 12.75 -15.70
CA ASN A 129 0.50 13.68 -16.67
C ASN A 129 0.87 15.14 -16.37
N ILE A 130 0.84 15.53 -15.09
CA ILE A 130 1.24 16.87 -14.66
C ILE A 130 2.75 17.08 -14.86
N ALA A 131 3.57 16.06 -14.58
CA ALA A 131 5.02 16.15 -14.77
C ALA A 131 5.44 16.33 -16.23
N ASP A 132 4.72 15.70 -17.16
CA ASP A 132 4.99 15.83 -18.59
C ASP A 132 4.55 17.17 -19.16
N ASN A 133 3.40 17.69 -18.71
CA ASN A 133 2.82 18.93 -19.21
C ASN A 133 2.45 19.89 -18.05
N PRO A 134 3.44 20.44 -17.33
CA PRO A 134 3.19 21.23 -16.11
C PRO A 134 2.48 22.56 -16.34
N THR A 135 2.51 23.07 -17.57
CA THR A 135 1.83 24.31 -17.98
C THR A 135 0.43 24.06 -18.54
N ASN A 136 -0.01 22.80 -18.66
CA ASN A 136 -1.32 22.44 -19.19
C ASN A 136 -2.01 21.39 -18.32
N VAL A 137 -2.54 21.83 -17.18
CA VAL A 137 -3.24 20.98 -16.22
C VAL A 137 -4.73 21.32 -16.21
N GLN A 138 -5.51 20.52 -16.94
CA GLN A 138 -6.97 20.68 -17.05
C GLN A 138 -7.73 19.93 -15.96
N LEU A 139 -8.93 20.41 -15.62
CA LEU A 139 -9.89 19.67 -14.80
C LEU A 139 -10.79 18.82 -15.70
N PRO A 140 -11.21 17.62 -15.27
CA PRO A 140 -12.15 16.81 -16.04
C PRO A 140 -13.41 17.60 -16.39
N GLY A 141 -13.73 17.72 -17.68
CA GLY A 141 -14.91 18.45 -18.17
C GLY A 141 -14.74 19.97 -18.33
N SER A 142 -13.59 20.55 -17.99
CA SER A 142 -13.29 21.96 -18.21
C SER A 142 -11.99 22.09 -19.01
N TYR A 143 -12.05 22.82 -20.12
CA TYR A 143 -10.91 23.03 -21.00
C TYR A 143 -10.63 24.53 -21.10
N ASP A 144 -9.46 24.91 -20.61
CA ASP A 144 -8.93 26.27 -20.70
C ASP A 144 -7.61 26.24 -21.48
N SER A 145 -7.52 26.99 -22.57
CA SER A 145 -6.32 27.04 -23.40
C SER A 145 -5.20 27.90 -22.81
N THR A 146 -5.48 28.62 -21.71
CA THR A 146 -4.50 29.50 -21.06
C THR A 146 -3.41 28.66 -20.38
N PRO A 147 -2.12 28.86 -20.73
CA PRO A 147 -1.02 28.17 -20.05
C PRO A 147 -0.92 28.56 -18.58
N LEU A 148 -0.70 27.57 -17.72
CA LEU A 148 -0.44 27.74 -16.29
C LEU A 148 1.04 27.99 -16.02
N HIS A 149 1.34 28.65 -14.90
CA HIS A 149 2.69 28.68 -14.36
C HIS A 149 3.10 27.27 -13.90
N ARG A 150 4.35 26.91 -14.17
CA ARG A 150 4.95 25.66 -13.67
C ARG A 150 5.10 25.74 -12.15
N VAL A 151 4.63 24.71 -11.43
CA VAL A 151 4.69 24.63 -9.96
C VAL A 151 5.48 23.39 -9.54
N PRO A 152 6.60 23.50 -8.81
CA PRO A 152 7.29 22.34 -8.25
C PRO A 152 6.42 21.58 -7.25
N ILE A 153 6.53 20.25 -7.26
CA ILE A 153 5.80 19.37 -6.33
C ILE A 153 6.80 18.71 -5.38
N ILE A 154 6.55 18.81 -4.08
CA ILE A 154 7.34 18.15 -3.03
C ILE A 154 6.47 17.04 -2.42
N ILE A 155 7.02 15.83 -2.35
CA ILE A 155 6.35 14.66 -1.77
C ILE A 155 7.18 14.18 -0.59
N THR A 156 6.55 13.98 0.56
CA THR A 156 7.18 13.30 1.71
C THR A 156 6.58 11.90 1.90
N GLY A 157 7.40 10.97 2.38
CA GLY A 157 6.94 9.63 2.79
C GLY A 157 8.03 8.86 3.52
N ASN A 158 7.72 7.69 4.07
CA ASN A 158 8.72 6.85 4.73
C ASN A 158 9.48 5.99 3.73
N ASP A 159 8.75 5.31 2.83
CA ASP A 159 9.36 4.52 1.76
C ASP A 159 8.70 4.76 0.39
N LEU A 160 9.39 5.55 -0.43
CA LEU A 160 8.99 5.83 -1.81
C LEU A 160 9.43 4.74 -2.81
N SER A 161 10.03 3.63 -2.36
CA SER A 161 10.31 2.45 -3.20
C SER A 161 9.02 1.78 -3.68
N THR A 162 7.95 1.92 -2.89
CA THR A 162 6.62 1.39 -3.18
C THR A 162 5.84 2.21 -4.21
N LEU A 163 6.27 3.46 -4.47
CA LEU A 163 5.67 4.30 -5.49
C LEU A 163 5.93 3.75 -6.90
N TYR A 164 4.99 4.06 -7.79
CA TYR A 164 4.93 3.52 -9.14
C TYR A 164 6.23 3.83 -9.93
N ALA A 165 6.95 2.78 -10.34
CA ALA A 165 8.26 2.88 -11.00
C ALA A 165 8.32 3.83 -12.22
N PRO A 166 7.26 3.99 -13.03
CA PRO A 166 7.22 4.98 -14.13
C PRO A 166 7.33 6.46 -13.74
N LEU A 167 7.00 6.86 -12.51
CA LEU A 167 7.28 8.22 -12.03
C LEU A 167 8.79 8.45 -11.82
N ILE A 168 9.50 7.38 -11.48
CA ILE A 168 10.91 7.40 -11.07
C ILE A 168 11.85 7.27 -12.28
N ARG A 169 11.47 6.50 -13.30
CA ARG A 169 12.36 6.18 -14.44
C ARG A 169 12.47 7.29 -15.49
N ASP A 170 11.47 8.16 -15.62
CA ASP A 170 11.36 9.10 -16.75
C ASP A 170 11.93 10.51 -16.47
N GLY A 171 12.76 10.70 -15.43
CA GLY A 171 13.34 12.01 -15.09
C GLY A 171 12.30 13.06 -14.64
N ARG A 172 11.09 12.60 -14.29
CA ARG A 172 9.98 13.42 -13.77
C ARG A 172 10.16 13.75 -12.28
N MET A 173 10.78 12.82 -11.55
CA MET A 173 10.93 12.87 -10.10
C MET A 173 12.39 12.66 -9.70
N ASP A 174 12.89 13.51 -8.81
CA ASP A 174 14.14 13.31 -8.09
C ASP A 174 13.88 12.68 -6.72
N LYS A 175 14.82 11.88 -6.21
CA LYS A 175 14.71 11.23 -4.90
C LYS A 175 15.76 11.80 -3.95
N PHE A 176 15.32 12.08 -2.74
CA PHE A 176 16.18 12.53 -1.67
C PHE A 176 15.96 11.68 -0.42
N TYR A 177 16.98 10.88 -0.08
CA TYR A 177 16.99 10.14 1.16
C TYR A 177 17.46 11.04 2.31
N TRP A 178 16.56 11.26 3.27
CA TRP A 178 16.80 12.01 4.48
C TRP A 178 16.98 11.08 5.67
N GLU A 179 18.21 11.04 6.14
CA GLU A 179 18.62 10.48 7.42
C GLU A 179 19.62 11.49 8.02
N PRO A 180 19.29 12.14 9.14
CA PRO A 180 20.16 13.13 9.77
C PRO A 180 21.40 12.43 10.31
N ASN A 181 22.58 12.94 9.95
CA ASN A 181 23.83 12.48 10.54
C ASN A 181 23.99 13.02 11.98
N ARG A 182 25.08 12.67 12.66
CA ARG A 182 25.36 13.14 14.03
C ARG A 182 25.31 14.67 14.15
N ASP A 183 25.93 15.38 13.22
CA ASP A 183 26.00 16.86 13.25
C ASP A 183 24.63 17.49 13.00
N ASP A 184 23.85 16.93 12.07
CA ASP A 184 22.46 17.32 11.83
C ASP A 184 21.62 17.09 13.10
N LYS A 185 21.77 15.94 13.77
CA LYS A 185 21.05 15.65 15.03
C LYS A 185 21.44 16.65 16.12
N ILE A 186 22.72 16.95 16.30
CA ILE A 186 23.18 17.96 17.27
C ILE A 186 22.56 19.33 16.97
N GLY A 187 22.56 19.76 15.71
CA GLY A 187 21.96 21.02 15.31
C GLY A 187 20.45 21.06 15.58
N ILE A 188 19.72 20.01 15.19
CA ILE A 188 18.26 19.95 15.38
C ILE A 188 17.91 19.88 16.87
N VAL A 189 18.58 19.04 17.64
CA VAL A 189 18.37 18.91 19.10
C VAL A 189 18.77 20.21 19.80
N GLY A 190 19.85 20.86 19.35
CA GLY A 190 20.21 22.22 19.75
C GLY A 190 19.07 23.22 19.59
N GLY A 191 18.40 23.21 18.44
CA GLY A 191 17.22 24.04 18.19
C GLY A 191 16.01 23.69 19.07
N ILE A 192 15.81 22.41 19.39
CA ILE A 192 14.72 21.97 20.29
C ILE A 192 14.91 22.53 21.70
N PHE A 193 16.15 22.52 22.20
CA PHE A 193 16.52 23.02 23.53
C PHE A 193 17.01 24.48 23.52
N GLU A 194 16.78 25.21 22.41
CA GLU A 194 16.81 26.67 22.21
C GLU A 194 16.59 27.46 23.50
N ALA A 195 15.32 27.44 23.91
CA ALA A 195 14.79 28.19 25.05
C ALA A 195 15.30 27.68 26.41
N ASP A 196 15.85 26.47 26.43
CA ASP A 196 16.28 25.80 27.65
C ASP A 196 17.79 25.99 27.88
N ALA A 197 18.49 26.85 27.14
CA ALA A 197 19.87 27.30 27.40
C ALA A 197 20.83 26.18 27.87
N ILE A 198 20.71 24.99 27.28
CA ILE A 198 21.54 23.84 27.62
C ILE A 198 22.92 24.05 27.01
N GLN A 199 23.98 23.71 27.75
CA GLN A 199 25.35 23.80 27.22
C GLN A 199 25.52 22.85 26.03
N GLN A 200 26.21 23.32 24.98
CA GLN A 200 26.43 22.54 23.75
C GLN A 200 27.02 21.15 24.03
N GLN A 201 27.96 21.05 24.98
CA GLN A 201 28.56 19.77 25.37
C GLN A 201 27.54 18.77 25.93
N ASN A 202 26.54 19.24 26.68
CA ASN A 202 25.48 18.37 27.20
C ASN A 202 24.56 17.90 26.07
N ILE A 203 24.31 18.74 25.07
CA ILE A 203 23.52 18.37 23.89
C ILE A 203 24.24 17.29 23.07
N GLU A 204 25.54 17.46 22.86
CA GLU A 204 26.37 16.44 22.20
C GLU A 204 26.34 15.10 22.95
N GLN A 205 26.54 15.12 24.27
CA GLN A 205 26.48 13.91 25.10
C GLN A 205 25.10 13.26 25.09
N LEU A 206 24.02 14.05 25.11
CA LEU A 206 22.66 13.55 25.03
C LEU A 206 22.37 12.87 23.69
N VAL A 207 22.80 13.49 22.58
CA VAL A 207 22.65 12.93 21.23
C VAL A 207 23.49 11.66 21.08
N ASP A 208 24.71 11.63 21.62
CA ASP A 208 25.58 10.45 21.58
C ASP A 208 24.98 9.27 22.36
N HIS A 209 24.39 9.53 23.53
CA HIS A 209 23.72 8.50 24.34
C HIS A 209 22.51 7.90 23.62
N PHE A 210 21.73 8.74 22.92
CA PHE A 210 20.52 8.33 22.20
C PHE A 210 20.69 8.35 20.67
N ILE A 211 21.87 8.02 20.15
CA ILE A 211 22.20 8.19 18.72
C ILE A 211 21.28 7.39 17.78
N ASN A 212 20.73 6.27 18.26
CA ASN A 212 19.82 5.40 17.51
C ASN A 212 18.36 5.87 17.53
N GLN A 213 18.04 6.89 18.34
CA GLN A 213 16.71 7.47 18.39
C GLN A 213 16.52 8.49 17.25
N SER A 214 15.27 8.63 16.82
CA SER A 214 14.84 9.64 15.85
C SER A 214 14.79 11.02 16.49
N VAL A 215 14.78 12.07 15.67
CA VAL A 215 14.74 13.46 16.16
C VAL A 215 13.50 13.75 17.03
N ASP A 216 12.35 13.18 16.69
CA ASP A 216 11.11 13.34 17.45
C ASP A 216 11.21 12.86 18.91
N PHE A 217 12.10 11.90 19.21
CA PHE A 217 12.37 11.45 20.58
C PHE A 217 12.82 12.60 21.47
N PHE A 218 13.69 13.49 20.99
CA PHE A 218 14.19 14.61 21.78
C PHE A 218 13.12 15.68 22.01
N GLY A 219 12.23 15.88 21.04
CA GLY A 219 11.04 16.72 21.21
C GLY A 219 10.09 16.15 22.28
N ALA A 220 9.84 14.84 22.22
CA ALA A 220 9.03 14.14 23.22
C ALA A 220 9.68 14.15 24.62
N LEU A 221 11.01 14.01 24.69
CA LEU A 221 11.78 14.10 25.94
C LEU A 221 11.61 15.47 26.60
N ARG A 222 11.74 16.54 25.81
CA ARG A 222 11.50 17.91 26.28
C ARG A 222 10.07 18.07 26.80
N SER A 223 9.07 17.59 26.07
CA SER A 223 7.67 17.64 26.51
C SER A 223 7.44 16.88 27.81
N ARG A 224 8.02 15.69 27.96
CA ARG A 224 7.84 14.83 29.13
C ARG A 224 8.35 15.45 30.43
N LEU A 225 9.39 16.30 30.36
CA LEU A 225 9.87 17.04 31.52
C LEU A 225 8.84 18.06 32.05
N TYR A 226 7.95 18.56 31.19
CA TYR A 226 6.84 19.41 31.65
C TYR A 226 5.69 18.61 32.28
N ASP A 227 5.57 17.31 31.98
CA ASP A 227 4.48 16.48 32.51
C ASP A 227 4.53 16.39 34.04
N GLU A 228 5.71 16.43 34.66
CA GLU A 228 5.84 16.46 36.12
C GLU A 228 5.21 17.72 36.74
N GLN A 229 5.41 18.88 36.11
CA GLN A 229 4.81 20.14 36.56
C GLN A 229 3.31 20.17 36.30
N VAL A 230 2.88 19.65 35.15
CA VAL A 230 1.45 19.53 34.83
C VAL A 230 0.77 18.58 35.82
N LEU A 231 1.42 17.49 36.22
CA LEU A 231 0.89 16.56 37.22
C LEU A 231 0.78 17.22 38.60
N ASN A 232 1.77 17.99 39.03
CA ASN A 232 1.72 18.73 40.29
C ASN A 232 0.59 19.78 40.25
N PHE A 233 0.45 20.51 39.15
CA PHE A 233 -0.66 21.43 38.92
C PHE A 233 -2.04 20.73 39.01
N ILE A 234 -2.18 19.55 38.40
CA ILE A 234 -3.43 18.77 38.49
C ILE A 234 -3.70 18.36 39.94
N LYS A 235 -2.67 17.93 40.69
CA LYS A 235 -2.81 17.53 42.10
C LYS A 235 -3.18 18.70 43.02
N ASP A 236 -2.60 19.87 42.80
CA ASP A 236 -2.85 21.06 43.62
C ASP A 236 -4.29 21.58 43.45
N ILE A 237 -4.83 21.50 42.24
CA ILE A 237 -6.22 21.91 41.95
C ILE A 237 -7.22 20.82 42.32
N GLY A 238 -6.82 19.56 42.13
CA GLY A 238 -7.66 18.38 42.22
C GLY A 238 -8.22 17.97 40.87
N TYR A 239 -8.27 16.65 40.65
CA TYR A 239 -8.72 16.03 39.40
C TYR A 239 -10.13 16.46 38.97
N ASP A 240 -11.03 16.73 39.93
CA ASP A 240 -12.42 17.10 39.64
C ASP A 240 -12.58 18.53 39.10
N ARG A 241 -11.61 19.42 39.38
CA ARG A 241 -11.72 20.86 39.11
C ARG A 241 -10.78 21.36 38.01
N VAL A 242 -9.81 20.54 37.61
CA VAL A 242 -8.81 20.94 36.61
C VAL A 242 -9.42 21.28 35.25
N SER A 243 -10.46 20.54 34.82
CA SER A 243 -11.16 20.81 33.55
C SER A 243 -11.75 22.21 33.51
N LEU A 244 -12.47 22.61 34.57
CA LEU A 244 -13.06 23.95 34.67
C LEU A 244 -11.97 25.02 34.77
N ARG A 245 -10.91 24.79 35.57
CA ARG A 245 -9.80 25.74 35.70
C ARG A 245 -9.12 26.02 34.36
N VAL A 246 -8.82 24.98 33.58
CA VAL A 246 -8.01 25.12 32.37
C VAL A 246 -8.82 25.71 31.21
N VAL A 247 -10.07 25.29 31.04
CA VAL A 247 -10.87 25.64 29.86
C VAL A 247 -11.76 26.86 30.08
N ASN A 248 -12.29 27.02 31.30
CA ASN A 248 -13.35 27.99 31.56
C ASN A 248 -13.17 28.67 32.92
N SER A 249 -12.02 29.34 33.10
CA SER A 249 -11.76 30.23 34.23
C SER A 249 -11.46 31.65 33.76
N GLY A 250 -11.92 32.64 34.55
CA GLY A 250 -11.50 34.04 34.39
C GLY A 250 -10.16 34.35 35.06
N ASP A 251 -9.56 33.35 35.71
CA ASP A 251 -8.26 33.46 36.36
C ASP A 251 -7.14 33.51 35.32
N ARG A 252 -5.97 34.01 35.73
CA ARG A 252 -4.79 33.99 34.86
C ARG A 252 -4.43 32.55 34.48
N PRO A 253 -3.93 32.31 33.25
CA PRO A 253 -3.39 31.01 32.87
C PRO A 253 -2.32 30.55 33.88
N PRO A 254 -2.22 29.23 34.15
CA PRO A 254 -1.17 28.72 35.02
C PRO A 254 0.21 29.03 34.43
N GLU A 255 1.09 29.55 35.27
CA GLU A 255 2.49 29.78 34.92
C GLU A 255 3.30 28.53 35.26
N PHE A 256 4.05 28.04 34.28
CA PHE A 256 4.96 26.91 34.46
C PHE A 256 6.39 27.42 34.48
N HIS A 257 7.21 26.85 35.36
CA HIS A 257 8.62 27.18 35.44
C HIS A 257 9.42 26.28 34.51
N ARG A 258 10.66 26.66 34.25
CA ARG A 258 11.56 25.83 33.45
C ARG A 258 11.94 24.57 34.26
N PRO A 259 11.68 23.35 33.75
CA PRO A 259 12.12 22.11 34.39
C PRO A 259 13.64 22.03 34.57
N ASP A 260 14.10 21.04 35.35
CA ASP A 260 15.52 20.69 35.35
C ASP A 260 15.90 20.08 33.99
N PHE A 261 16.84 20.71 33.30
CA PHE A 261 17.41 20.23 32.04
C PHE A 261 18.86 19.79 32.24
N SER A 262 19.22 19.37 33.46
CA SER A 262 20.50 18.75 33.73
C SER A 262 20.66 17.47 32.90
N LEU A 263 21.88 17.23 32.41
CA LEU A 263 22.17 16.05 31.60
C LEU A 263 21.80 14.73 32.31
N PRO A 264 22.10 14.53 33.62
CA PRO A 264 21.72 13.30 34.31
C PRO A 264 20.20 13.05 34.28
N HIS A 265 19.40 14.10 34.50
CA HIS A 265 17.95 13.97 34.51
C HIS A 265 17.38 13.72 33.10
N LEU A 266 17.93 14.38 32.06
CA LEU A 266 17.58 14.10 30.67
C LEU A 266 17.87 12.65 30.26
N ILE A 267 19.01 12.10 30.71
CA ILE A 267 19.36 10.71 30.47
C ILE A 267 18.40 9.77 31.20
N GLU A 268 18.10 10.03 32.48
CA GLU A 268 17.16 9.23 33.27
C GLU A 268 15.77 9.13 32.62
N VAL A 269 15.18 10.29 32.28
CA VAL A 269 13.85 10.33 31.64
C VAL A 269 13.90 9.72 30.24
N GLY A 270 14.97 9.96 29.49
CA GLY A 270 15.18 9.37 28.17
C GLY A 270 15.28 7.84 28.22
N GLU A 271 16.01 7.27 29.18
CA GLU A 271 16.13 5.82 29.35
C GLU A 271 14.77 5.19 29.71
N PHE A 272 13.98 5.84 30.56
CA PHE A 272 12.63 5.41 30.84
C PHE A 272 11.77 5.36 29.56
N MET A 273 11.83 6.40 28.72
CA MET A 273 11.12 6.46 27.45
C MET A 273 11.56 5.35 26.49
N VAL A 274 12.86 5.07 26.39
CA VAL A 274 13.38 3.99 25.55
C VAL A 274 12.89 2.62 26.04
N GLN A 275 12.89 2.39 27.35
CA GLN A 275 12.34 1.15 27.93
C GLN A 275 10.85 1.01 27.64
N GLU A 276 10.08 2.09 27.72
CA GLU A 276 8.65 2.11 27.38
C GLU A 276 8.41 1.75 25.91
N GLN A 277 9.18 2.34 24.98
CA GLN A 277 9.15 2.00 23.55
C GLN A 277 9.47 0.53 23.31
N GLN A 278 10.51 -0.01 23.96
CA GLN A 278 10.89 -1.41 23.84
C GLN A 278 9.78 -2.36 24.32
N ARG A 279 9.09 -2.02 25.41
CA ARG A 279 7.93 -2.81 25.90
C ARG A 279 6.80 -2.83 24.88
N VAL A 280 6.44 -1.69 24.29
CA VAL A 280 5.39 -1.62 23.26
C VAL A 280 5.78 -2.45 22.03
N GLN A 281 7.04 -2.39 21.60
CA GLN A 281 7.54 -3.20 20.50
C GLN A 281 7.44 -4.70 20.80
N GLN A 282 7.87 -5.13 22.00
CA GLN A 282 7.77 -6.52 22.44
C GLN A 282 6.31 -7.02 22.52
N MET A 283 5.39 -6.18 23.01
CA MET A 283 3.96 -6.51 23.04
C MET A 283 3.40 -6.69 21.62
N ARG A 284 3.71 -5.77 20.68
CA ARG A 284 3.29 -5.90 19.28
C ARG A 284 3.85 -7.15 18.60
N LEU A 285 5.14 -7.43 18.80
CA LEU A 285 5.78 -8.64 18.29
C LEU A 285 5.12 -9.91 18.83
N SER A 286 4.78 -9.92 20.12
CA SER A 286 4.03 -11.03 20.74
C SER A 286 2.62 -11.15 20.16
N GLU A 287 1.89 -10.05 19.98
CA GLU A 287 0.57 -10.06 19.35
C GLU A 287 0.62 -10.54 17.90
N GLU A 288 1.58 -10.10 17.09
CA GLU A 288 1.77 -10.56 15.72
C GLU A 288 2.14 -12.04 15.66
N TYR A 289 3.06 -12.49 16.52
CA TYR A 289 3.42 -13.89 16.65
C TYR A 289 2.20 -14.74 17.04
N ASN A 290 1.45 -14.32 18.05
CA ASN A 290 0.24 -15.01 18.51
C ASN A 290 -0.88 -14.99 17.45
N ARG A 291 -1.01 -13.90 16.69
CA ARG A 291 -1.95 -13.79 15.56
C ARG A 291 -1.55 -14.76 14.45
N ASN A 292 -0.28 -14.81 14.09
CA ASN A 292 0.25 -15.76 13.10
C ASN A 292 0.12 -17.22 13.55
N LEU A 293 0.32 -17.51 14.84
CA LEU A 293 0.03 -18.83 15.41
C LEU A 293 -1.46 -19.17 15.35
N ARG A 294 -2.36 -18.26 15.74
CA ARG A 294 -3.82 -18.48 15.66
C ARG A 294 -4.28 -18.70 14.22
N LEU A 295 -3.75 -17.93 13.26
CA LEU A 295 -4.01 -18.13 11.83
C LEU A 295 -3.39 -19.44 11.31
N GLY A 296 -2.27 -19.89 11.89
CA GLY A 296 -1.67 -21.20 11.65
C GLY A 296 -2.50 -22.37 12.18
N PHE A 297 -3.09 -22.24 13.38
CA PHE A 297 -3.96 -23.23 14.00
C PHE A 297 -5.32 -23.37 13.29
N HIS A 298 -5.82 -22.31 12.64
CA HIS A 298 -7.01 -22.43 11.79
C HIS A 298 -6.78 -23.20 10.49
N ARG A 299 -5.52 -23.37 10.03
CA ARG A 299 -5.22 -24.27 8.91
C ARG A 299 -5.09 -25.74 9.32
N THR A 300 -4.81 -26.04 10.57
CA THR A 300 -4.69 -27.44 11.06
C THR A 300 -6.02 -27.99 11.58
N ASN A 301 -6.91 -27.15 12.09
CA ASN A 301 -8.17 -27.62 12.71
C ASN A 301 -9.34 -27.83 11.72
N GLU A 302 -9.23 -27.37 10.47
CA GLU A 302 -10.21 -27.72 9.42
C GLU A 302 -10.06 -29.16 8.91
N GLU A 303 -8.93 -29.83 9.17
CA GLU A 303 -8.75 -31.26 8.82
C GLU A 303 -9.22 -32.24 9.92
N GLU A 304 -9.38 -31.81 11.18
CA GLU A 304 -9.78 -32.70 12.30
C GLU A 304 -11.25 -32.58 12.75
N SER A 305 -12.05 -31.70 12.13
CA SER A 305 -13.47 -31.52 12.47
C SER A 305 -14.42 -32.04 11.37
N ARG A 306 -14.24 -33.27 10.91
CA ARG A 306 -15.31 -34.00 10.18
C ARG A 306 -16.04 -34.92 11.16
N PRO A 307 -17.34 -34.71 11.44
CA PRO A 307 -18.12 -35.66 12.22
C PRO A 307 -18.28 -36.97 11.46
N ALA A 308 -18.13 -38.10 12.17
CA ALA A 308 -18.35 -39.44 11.64
C ALA A 308 -19.79 -39.60 11.09
N PRO A 309 -20.02 -40.40 10.02
CA PRO A 309 -21.34 -40.54 9.43
C PRO A 309 -22.29 -41.25 10.42
N GLN A 310 -23.39 -40.59 10.79
CA GLN A 310 -24.47 -41.20 11.57
C GLN A 310 -25.37 -42.08 10.67
N PRO A 311 -25.90 -43.21 11.18
CA PRO A 311 -26.68 -44.17 10.40
C PRO A 311 -28.12 -43.68 10.12
N ARG A 312 -28.63 -43.95 8.91
CA ARG A 312 -30.02 -43.63 8.51
C ARG A 312 -31.04 -44.60 9.14
N PRO A 313 -32.28 -44.17 9.45
CA PRO A 313 -33.32 -45.03 10.03
C PRO A 313 -33.90 -46.02 9.01
N GLU A 314 -34.20 -47.22 9.50
CA GLU A 314 -34.81 -48.35 8.81
C GLU A 314 -36.28 -48.12 8.42
N GLN A 315 -36.68 -48.65 7.27
CA GLN A 315 -38.07 -49.00 6.93
C GLN A 315 -38.10 -50.34 6.17
N PRO A 316 -39.20 -51.13 6.27
CA PRO A 316 -39.11 -52.56 6.57
C PRO A 316 -39.09 -53.51 5.36
N ILE A 317 -38.57 -54.72 5.65
CA ILE A 317 -38.33 -55.86 4.76
C ILE A 317 -39.64 -56.56 4.35
N ALA A 318 -39.73 -56.98 3.08
CA ALA A 318 -40.57 -58.09 2.62
C ALA A 318 -39.86 -58.89 1.48
N PRO A 319 -40.17 -60.18 1.29
CA PRO A 319 -39.17 -61.26 1.05
C PRO A 319 -38.96 -61.69 -0.44
N PRO A 320 -38.03 -62.64 -0.74
CA PRO A 320 -37.29 -62.69 -2.02
C PRO A 320 -37.67 -63.83 -3.00
N GLN A 321 -37.04 -63.76 -4.20
CA GLN A 321 -36.69 -64.82 -5.19
C GLN A 321 -37.41 -64.77 -6.57
N PRO A 322 -36.87 -65.40 -7.64
CA PRO A 322 -35.46 -65.64 -8.02
C PRO A 322 -35.15 -65.36 -9.52
N ALA A 323 -33.90 -65.64 -9.89
CA ALA A 323 -33.21 -65.48 -11.18
C ALA A 323 -33.85 -66.14 -12.43
N ASN A 324 -33.62 -65.56 -13.62
CA ASN A 324 -32.92 -66.20 -14.76
C ASN A 324 -32.91 -65.35 -16.05
N GLY A 325 -31.77 -65.35 -16.74
CA GLY A 325 -31.66 -65.84 -18.12
C GLY A 325 -32.16 -65.02 -19.33
N ASN A 326 -31.20 -64.72 -20.21
CA ASN A 326 -31.25 -64.78 -21.68
C ASN A 326 -31.96 -63.69 -22.54
N ARG A 327 -31.10 -63.07 -23.38
CA ARG A 327 -31.14 -63.00 -24.86
C ARG A 327 -32.36 -62.39 -25.61
N SER A 328 -31.96 -61.48 -26.52
CA SER A 328 -32.37 -61.30 -27.94
C SER A 328 -33.62 -60.50 -28.33
N LYS A 329 -33.38 -59.57 -29.29
CA LYS A 329 -34.18 -59.25 -30.51
C LYS A 329 -35.57 -58.59 -30.24
N SER A 330 -36.15 -57.67 -31.01
CA SER A 330 -35.95 -57.09 -32.34
C SER A 330 -37.15 -56.15 -32.62
N VAL A 331 -36.99 -55.17 -33.53
CA VAL A 331 -37.99 -54.67 -34.53
C VAL A 331 -39.02 -53.57 -34.15
N ASN A 332 -38.81 -52.42 -34.83
CA ASN A 332 -39.68 -51.48 -35.57
C ASN A 332 -41.13 -51.16 -35.17
N GLN A 333 -41.52 -49.87 -35.27
CA GLN A 333 -42.16 -49.24 -36.46
C GLN A 333 -42.51 -47.75 -36.24
N GLU A 334 -42.07 -46.88 -37.15
CA GLU A 334 -42.87 -45.90 -37.98
C GLU A 334 -43.25 -44.58 -37.27
N SER A 335 -43.25 -43.38 -37.86
CA SER A 335 -43.35 -42.85 -39.24
C SER A 335 -42.85 -41.37 -39.20
N ASN A 336 -42.00 -40.87 -40.11
CA ASN A 336 -42.18 -40.41 -41.50
C ASN A 336 -42.27 -38.87 -41.64
N GLN A 337 -41.20 -38.21 -42.12
CA GLN A 337 -41.20 -37.11 -43.12
C GLN A 337 -39.74 -36.66 -43.46
N ARG A 338 -39.46 -36.50 -44.76
CA ARG A 338 -38.21 -36.07 -45.47
C ARG A 338 -38.67 -35.16 -46.65
N PRO A 339 -37.81 -34.55 -47.52
CA PRO A 339 -36.34 -34.40 -47.55
C PRO A 339 -35.83 -32.98 -47.97
N GLN A 340 -34.58 -32.55 -47.74
CA GLN A 340 -33.41 -32.51 -48.67
C GLN A 340 -32.47 -31.33 -48.24
N PRO A 341 -31.21 -31.20 -48.73
CA PRO A 341 -30.19 -32.21 -49.03
C PRO A 341 -28.84 -31.94 -48.30
N THR A 342 -28.05 -33.01 -48.20
CA THR A 342 -26.73 -33.17 -47.58
C THR A 342 -25.55 -32.70 -48.44
N ALA A 343 -24.50 -32.19 -47.79
CA ALA A 343 -23.10 -32.41 -48.19
C ALA A 343 -22.19 -32.60 -46.96
N GLN A 344 -21.90 -33.88 -46.69
CA GLN A 344 -20.72 -34.52 -46.07
C GLN A 344 -19.74 -33.68 -45.22
N GLN A 345 -19.52 -34.13 -43.98
CA GLN A 345 -18.18 -34.60 -43.55
C GLN A 345 -18.24 -35.39 -42.22
N THR A 346 -17.87 -36.67 -42.33
CA THR A 346 -17.09 -37.52 -41.40
C THR A 346 -17.08 -37.25 -39.89
N HIS A 347 -17.39 -38.31 -39.15
CA HIS A 347 -17.09 -38.53 -37.74
C HIS A 347 -15.62 -38.25 -37.35
N SER A 348 -15.43 -37.56 -36.22
CA SER A 348 -14.42 -37.95 -35.22
C SER A 348 -14.70 -37.27 -33.88
N THR A 349 -15.13 -38.06 -32.91
CA THR A 349 -14.99 -37.81 -31.47
C THR A 349 -13.51 -37.66 -31.07
N SER A 350 -13.28 -36.91 -29.99
CA SER A 350 -12.06 -36.80 -29.16
C SER A 350 -10.77 -36.19 -29.76
N THR A 351 -10.56 -34.90 -29.51
CA THR A 351 -9.31 -34.25 -29.04
C THR A 351 -9.55 -32.74 -28.94
N LYS A 352 -9.89 -32.22 -27.76
CA LYS A 352 -10.04 -30.78 -27.50
C LYS A 352 -9.33 -30.33 -26.22
N LEU A 353 -8.16 -30.88 -25.95
CA LEU A 353 -7.12 -30.07 -25.33
C LEU A 353 -6.40 -29.33 -26.45
N ASN A 354 -6.33 -28.00 -26.36
CA ASN A 354 -5.38 -27.25 -27.17
C ASN A 354 -3.99 -27.83 -26.86
N VAL A 355 -3.22 -28.22 -27.89
CA VAL A 355 -1.87 -28.80 -27.72
C VAL A 355 -1.00 -27.89 -26.83
N GLU A 356 -1.22 -26.58 -26.93
CA GLU A 356 -0.58 -25.57 -26.08
C GLU A 356 -0.90 -25.69 -24.58
N ALA A 357 -2.10 -26.15 -24.21
CA ALA A 357 -2.48 -26.32 -22.80
C ALA A 357 -1.81 -27.55 -22.19
N ALA A 358 -1.64 -28.62 -22.97
CA ALA A 358 -0.90 -29.81 -22.55
C ALA A 358 0.60 -29.48 -22.38
N ASP A 359 1.19 -28.74 -23.32
CA ASP A 359 2.59 -28.29 -23.24
C ASP A 359 2.85 -27.42 -22.00
N GLN A 360 1.90 -26.55 -21.63
CA GLN A 360 2.01 -25.71 -20.43
C GLN A 360 1.95 -26.54 -19.13
N VAL A 361 1.07 -27.54 -19.07
CA VAL A 361 1.01 -28.47 -17.92
C VAL A 361 2.33 -29.23 -17.79
N GLN A 362 2.86 -29.73 -18.90
CA GLN A 362 4.14 -30.43 -18.92
C GLN A 362 5.29 -29.54 -18.44
N GLN A 363 5.35 -28.29 -18.91
CA GLN A 363 6.39 -27.33 -18.52
C GLN A 363 6.35 -27.01 -17.01
N ILE A 364 5.16 -26.85 -16.44
CA ILE A 364 4.98 -26.58 -15.00
C ILE A 364 5.48 -27.77 -14.17
N LEU A 365 5.09 -28.99 -14.55
CA LEU A 365 5.48 -30.20 -13.81
C LEU A 365 6.98 -30.52 -13.98
N ALA A 366 7.55 -30.31 -15.17
CA ALA A 366 8.97 -30.52 -15.45
C ALA A 366 9.88 -29.59 -14.62
N GLN A 367 9.40 -28.40 -14.27
CA GLN A 367 10.10 -27.46 -13.39
C GLN A 367 9.97 -27.82 -11.89
N GLY A 368 9.27 -28.92 -11.57
CA GLY A 368 9.05 -29.37 -10.19
C GLY A 368 8.01 -28.56 -9.43
N TYR A 369 7.17 -27.80 -10.14
CA TYR A 369 6.09 -27.02 -9.54
C TYR A 369 4.80 -27.84 -9.42
N ARG A 370 3.98 -27.48 -8.43
CA ARG A 370 2.63 -28.01 -8.26
C ARG A 370 1.68 -27.28 -9.21
N LEU A 371 0.87 -28.01 -9.95
CA LEU A 371 -0.13 -27.44 -10.86
C LEU A 371 -1.38 -27.04 -10.07
N GLY A 372 -1.79 -25.77 -10.13
CA GLY A 372 -3.12 -25.31 -9.73
C GLY A 372 -4.00 -25.09 -10.96
N ILE A 373 -5.23 -25.59 -10.93
CA ILE A 373 -6.26 -25.32 -11.96
C ILE A 373 -7.29 -24.40 -11.32
N GLU A 374 -7.58 -23.29 -11.97
CA GLU A 374 -8.52 -22.29 -11.48
C GLU A 374 -9.50 -21.87 -12.59
N PHE A 375 -10.74 -21.55 -12.21
CA PHE A 375 -11.78 -21.09 -13.13
C PHE A 375 -12.50 -19.84 -12.62
N VAL A 376 -13.14 -19.10 -13.51
CA VAL A 376 -13.91 -17.90 -13.16
C VAL A 376 -14.93 -17.53 -14.25
N ASP A 377 -16.13 -17.13 -13.84
CA ASP A 377 -17.16 -16.60 -14.75
C ASP A 377 -16.75 -15.23 -15.36
N GLU A 378 -17.40 -14.82 -16.44
CA GLU A 378 -17.07 -13.56 -17.15
C GLU A 378 -17.17 -12.30 -16.26
N ARG A 379 -18.08 -12.31 -15.27
CA ARG A 379 -18.30 -11.16 -14.38
C ARG A 379 -17.15 -11.03 -13.37
N ARG A 380 -16.69 -12.14 -12.80
CA ARG A 380 -15.62 -12.21 -11.80
C ARG A 380 -14.22 -12.22 -12.42
N PHE A 381 -14.10 -12.53 -13.72
CA PHE A 381 -12.86 -12.38 -14.47
C PHE A 381 -12.38 -10.91 -14.45
N ARG A 382 -13.29 -9.94 -14.55
CA ARG A 382 -12.97 -8.49 -14.51
C ARG A 382 -12.39 -8.03 -13.16
N THR A 383 -12.71 -8.72 -12.08
CA THR A 383 -12.19 -8.46 -10.73
C THR A 383 -11.07 -9.42 -10.35
N ASN A 384 -10.57 -10.22 -11.31
CA ASN A 384 -9.47 -11.18 -11.17
C ASN A 384 -9.62 -12.13 -9.96
N SER A 385 -10.86 -12.51 -9.64
CA SER A 385 -11.21 -13.33 -8.47
C SER A 385 -11.47 -14.79 -8.88
N TRP A 386 -10.41 -15.57 -8.96
CA TRP A 386 -10.45 -16.96 -9.44
C TRP A 386 -10.83 -17.96 -8.36
N GLN A 387 -11.58 -19.00 -8.74
CA GLN A 387 -11.92 -20.12 -7.88
C GLN A 387 -10.97 -21.29 -8.15
N SER A 388 -10.47 -21.91 -7.09
CA SER A 388 -9.59 -23.08 -7.19
C SER A 388 -10.42 -24.32 -7.52
N TYR A 389 -10.05 -25.02 -8.59
CA TYR A 389 -10.64 -26.31 -8.96
C TYR A 389 -9.86 -27.46 -8.33
N ALA A 390 -8.56 -27.55 -8.62
CA ALA A 390 -7.70 -28.61 -8.13
C ALA A 390 -6.25 -28.15 -8.01
N ALA A 391 -5.48 -28.81 -7.15
CA ALA A 391 -4.04 -28.58 -7.02
C ALA A 391 -3.30 -29.92 -6.99
N ILE A 392 -2.55 -30.22 -8.05
CA ILE A 392 -2.00 -31.55 -8.35
C ILE A 392 -0.48 -31.51 -8.26
N GLN A 393 0.07 -32.42 -7.48
CA GLN A 393 1.49 -32.61 -7.30
C GLN A 393 1.80 -34.07 -7.65
N GLY A 394 2.16 -34.34 -8.91
CA GLY A 394 2.25 -35.72 -9.38
C GLY A 394 2.44 -35.86 -10.88
N HIS A 395 1.97 -36.98 -11.41
CA HIS A 395 2.18 -37.39 -12.80
C HIS A 395 1.32 -36.58 -13.78
N GLU A 396 1.90 -36.29 -14.94
CA GLU A 396 1.30 -35.50 -16.02
C GLU A 396 -0.09 -36.02 -16.45
N SER A 397 -0.29 -37.33 -16.47
CA SER A 397 -1.58 -37.95 -16.82
C SER A 397 -2.72 -37.51 -15.90
N GLU A 398 -2.47 -37.41 -14.59
CA GLU A 398 -3.48 -36.99 -13.61
C GLU A 398 -3.81 -35.50 -13.75
N ALA A 399 -2.77 -34.68 -13.98
CA ALA A 399 -2.91 -33.25 -14.22
C ALA A 399 -3.73 -32.95 -15.47
N ILE A 400 -3.49 -33.69 -16.56
CA ILE A 400 -4.24 -33.58 -17.81
C ILE A 400 -5.69 -33.99 -17.61
N THR A 401 -5.96 -35.14 -16.97
CA THR A 401 -7.35 -35.59 -16.73
C THR A 401 -8.14 -34.59 -15.89
N ALA A 402 -7.54 -34.01 -14.85
CA ALA A 402 -8.22 -33.00 -14.03
C ALA A 402 -8.45 -31.68 -14.79
N LEU A 403 -7.54 -31.31 -15.68
CA LEU A 403 -7.73 -30.15 -16.54
C LEU A 403 -8.86 -30.38 -17.56
N GLU A 404 -8.92 -31.56 -18.18
CA GLU A 404 -10.02 -31.93 -19.08
C GLU A 404 -11.38 -31.92 -18.37
N ALA A 405 -11.45 -32.45 -17.15
CA ALA A 405 -12.65 -32.41 -16.34
C ALA A 405 -13.09 -30.97 -16.04
N CYS A 406 -12.15 -30.11 -15.64
CA CYS A 406 -12.43 -28.69 -15.39
C CYS A 406 -12.93 -27.97 -16.65
N LEU A 407 -12.27 -28.19 -17.79
CA LEU A 407 -12.67 -27.58 -19.08
C LEU A 407 -14.07 -28.04 -19.52
N ALA A 408 -14.43 -29.29 -19.26
CA ALA A 408 -15.75 -29.83 -19.57
C ALA A 408 -16.84 -29.25 -18.65
N GLU A 409 -16.60 -29.20 -17.34
CA GLU A 409 -17.54 -28.69 -16.33
C GLU A 409 -17.72 -27.18 -16.45
N HIS A 410 -16.67 -26.46 -16.84
CA HIS A 410 -16.62 -25.00 -16.89
C HIS A 410 -16.47 -24.47 -18.32
N SER A 411 -17.15 -25.09 -19.29
CA SER A 411 -17.03 -24.76 -20.72
C SER A 411 -17.37 -23.31 -21.11
N ASN A 412 -18.13 -22.59 -20.28
CA ASN A 412 -18.50 -21.19 -20.47
C ASN A 412 -17.72 -20.21 -19.58
N ASP A 413 -16.74 -20.70 -18.82
CA ASP A 413 -15.93 -19.91 -17.90
C ASP A 413 -14.49 -19.77 -18.43
N TYR A 414 -13.76 -18.79 -17.89
CA TYR A 414 -12.32 -18.71 -18.07
C TYR A 414 -11.66 -19.77 -17.21
N VAL A 415 -10.74 -20.56 -17.79
CA VAL A 415 -9.95 -21.56 -17.05
C VAL A 415 -8.47 -21.24 -17.22
N ARG A 416 -7.70 -21.31 -16.13
CA ARG A 416 -6.26 -21.10 -16.13
C ARG A 416 -5.51 -22.17 -15.37
N VAL A 417 -4.26 -22.37 -15.75
CA VAL A 417 -3.28 -23.19 -15.04
C VAL A 417 -2.25 -22.31 -14.35
N VAL A 418 -1.83 -22.72 -13.15
CA VAL A 418 -0.91 -21.98 -12.29
C VAL A 418 0.21 -22.90 -11.82
N GLY A 419 1.46 -22.49 -12.01
CA GLY A 419 2.61 -23.17 -11.41
C GLY A 419 2.89 -22.65 -10.01
N ILE A 420 2.87 -23.51 -9.00
CA ILE A 420 3.10 -23.17 -7.60
C ILE A 420 4.40 -23.82 -7.12
N ASP A 421 5.34 -23.00 -6.66
CA ASP A 421 6.58 -23.49 -6.04
C ASP A 421 6.28 -24.11 -4.67
N PRO A 422 6.50 -25.42 -4.45
CA PRO A 422 6.19 -26.08 -3.19
C PRO A 422 7.10 -25.64 -2.02
N LYS A 423 8.31 -25.14 -2.30
CA LYS A 423 9.28 -24.70 -1.27
C LYS A 423 9.04 -23.25 -0.88
N ALA A 424 8.88 -22.36 -1.87
CA ALA A 424 8.67 -20.94 -1.63
C ALA A 424 7.21 -20.58 -1.33
N LYS A 425 6.26 -21.50 -1.58
CA LYS A 425 4.80 -21.29 -1.50
C LYS A 425 4.35 -20.06 -2.29
N ARG A 426 4.92 -19.87 -3.49
CA ARG A 426 4.66 -18.73 -4.38
C ARG A 426 4.17 -19.21 -5.74
N ARG A 427 3.36 -18.38 -6.40
CA ARG A 427 2.91 -18.60 -7.79
C ARG A 427 4.00 -18.10 -8.73
N MET A 428 4.42 -18.96 -9.65
CA MET A 428 5.53 -18.70 -10.57
C MET A 428 5.04 -18.43 -12.00
N MET A 429 3.96 -19.09 -12.42
CA MET A 429 3.40 -18.99 -13.78
C MET A 429 1.87 -19.02 -13.70
N GLU A 430 1.18 -18.20 -14.51
CA GLU A 430 -0.28 -18.21 -14.62
C GLU A 430 -0.67 -18.06 -16.10
N THR A 431 -1.35 -19.05 -16.66
CA THR A 431 -1.76 -19.02 -18.08
C THR A 431 -3.21 -19.41 -18.25
N VAL A 432 -3.99 -18.56 -18.93
CA VAL A 432 -5.39 -18.82 -19.26
C VAL A 432 -5.45 -19.76 -20.46
N VAL A 433 -5.98 -20.96 -20.23
CA VAL A 433 -6.07 -22.06 -21.22
C VAL A 433 -7.44 -22.15 -21.88
N GLN A 434 -8.46 -21.51 -21.30
CA GLN A 434 -9.80 -21.40 -21.90
C GLN A 434 -10.39 -20.01 -21.67
N ARG A 435 -11.05 -19.49 -22.71
CA ARG A 435 -11.87 -18.27 -22.64
C ARG A 435 -13.29 -18.59 -23.14
N PRO A 436 -14.34 -18.03 -22.53
CA PRO A 436 -15.72 -18.18 -22.99
C PRO A 436 -15.91 -17.70 -24.43
N ASN A 437 -16.80 -18.35 -25.19
CA ASN A 437 -17.22 -17.98 -26.55
C ASN A 437 -16.16 -18.08 -27.67
N GLY A 438 -15.18 -18.98 -27.55
CA GLY A 438 -14.31 -19.35 -28.67
C GLY A 438 -13.43 -18.23 -29.22
N LYS A 439 -13.23 -17.15 -28.45
CA LYS A 439 -12.19 -16.16 -28.74
C LYS A 439 -10.85 -16.80 -28.38
N SER A 440 -10.18 -17.38 -29.38
CA SER A 440 -8.81 -17.89 -29.25
C SER A 440 -7.89 -16.79 -28.70
N SER A 441 -6.95 -17.20 -27.84
CA SER A 441 -5.86 -16.34 -27.35
C SER A 441 -5.04 -15.79 -28.51
#